data_AF-A0A3D5WJV6-F1
#
_entry.id   AF-A0A3D5WJV6-F1
#
_cell.length_a   1.000
_cell.length_b   1.000
_cell.length_c   1.000
_cell.angle_alpha   90.00
_cell.angle_beta   90.00
_cell.angle_gamma   90.00
#
_symmetry.space_group_name_H-M   'P 1'
#
loop_
_entity.id
_entity.type
_entity.pdbx_description
1 polymer ?
#
loop_
_entity_poly.entity_id
_entity_poly.type
_entity_poly.pdbx_seq_one_letter_code
_entity_poly.pdbx_strand_id
1 'polypeptide(L)'
;MQKQIYFDYFYGGESELFSYYRIPKLLITGDQFKNLSTDAKLLYGLLLDRMSLSAKNGWYDSSGRVYIYYPLDAVEADLCCGHGKAVRLMAELDSGTGIGLIERVRQGLCKPSIIYVKQFTSRAVPLPAALLVNNDVEPFAL
;
A
#
# COMPACT_ATOMS: atom_id res chain seq x y z
N MET A 1 -0.43 14.79 -33.43
CA MET A 1 0.68 15.70 -33.10
C MET A 1 1.48 15.07 -31.97
N GLN A 2 2.64 14.47 -32.26
CA GLN A 2 3.46 13.81 -31.24
C GLN A 2 4.25 14.89 -30.47
N LYS A 3 4.09 14.94 -29.15
CA LYS A 3 4.95 15.73 -28.28
C LYS A 3 6.25 14.93 -28.11
N GLN A 4 7.35 15.39 -28.71
CA GLN A 4 8.67 14.84 -28.35
C GLN A 4 8.95 15.25 -26.90
N ILE A 5 9.17 14.26 -26.05
CA ILE A 5 9.64 14.46 -24.67
C ILE A 5 11.16 14.50 -24.75
N TYR A 6 11.74 15.68 -24.53
CA TYR A 6 13.18 15.85 -24.42
C TYR A 6 13.59 15.53 -22.98
N PHE A 7 14.49 14.57 -22.82
CA PHE A 7 15.05 14.20 -21.52
C PHE A 7 16.39 14.90 -21.37
N ASP A 8 16.44 15.94 -20.53
CA ASP A 8 17.67 16.66 -20.22
C ASP A 8 18.43 16.00 -19.06
N TYR A 9 19.69 16.40 -18.84
CA TYR A 9 20.51 15.86 -17.77
C TYR A 9 20.23 16.54 -16.42
N PHE A 10 20.44 15.81 -15.32
CA PHE A 10 20.28 16.30 -13.96
C PHE A 10 21.31 17.40 -13.62
N TYR A 11 20.91 18.66 -13.79
CA TYR A 11 21.64 19.81 -13.27
C TYR A 11 21.17 20.09 -11.82
N GLY A 12 22.11 20.09 -10.87
CA GLY A 12 21.82 19.96 -9.44
C GLY A 12 20.79 20.97 -8.89
N GLY A 13 19.74 20.46 -8.26
CA GLY A 13 18.60 21.23 -7.72
C GLY A 13 17.29 20.44 -7.72
N GLU A 14 17.20 19.41 -8.57
CA GLU A 14 15.98 18.64 -8.83
C GLU A 14 15.56 17.63 -7.74
N SER A 15 16.22 17.64 -6.57
CA SER A 15 15.93 16.73 -5.46
C SER A 15 14.48 16.81 -4.95
N GLU A 16 13.80 17.93 -5.18
CA GLU A 16 12.40 18.17 -4.78
C GLU A 16 11.36 17.77 -5.84
N LEU A 17 11.78 17.50 -7.09
CA LEU A 17 10.85 17.18 -8.20
C LEU A 17 10.26 15.76 -8.12
N PHE A 18 10.77 14.91 -7.22
CA PHE A 18 10.41 13.51 -7.14
C PHE A 18 9.46 13.22 -5.97
N SER A 19 8.16 13.17 -6.26
CA SER A 19 7.19 12.52 -5.38
C SER A 19 7.37 10.99 -5.47
N TYR A 20 8.02 10.39 -4.47
CA TYR A 20 8.29 8.95 -4.44
C TYR A 20 7.15 8.14 -3.83
N TYR A 21 6.67 7.12 -4.55
CA TYR A 21 5.78 6.11 -3.97
C TYR A 21 6.57 5.15 -3.06
N ARG A 22 6.13 5.02 -1.80
CA ARG A 22 6.76 4.14 -0.81
C ARG A 22 6.21 2.72 -0.94
N ILE A 23 6.99 1.83 -1.57
CA ILE A 23 6.66 0.40 -1.66
C ILE A 23 7.39 -0.35 -0.53
N PRO A 24 6.68 -1.02 0.39
CA PRO A 24 7.29 -1.84 1.43
C PRO A 24 8.14 -2.99 0.87
N LYS A 25 9.40 -3.09 1.33
CA LYS A 25 10.32 -4.18 0.93
C LYS A 25 9.74 -5.58 1.17
N LEU A 26 8.89 -5.76 2.19
CA LEU A 26 8.29 -7.06 2.51
C LEU A 26 7.40 -7.60 1.37
N LEU A 27 6.78 -6.75 0.54
CA LEU A 27 6.03 -7.17 -0.66
C LEU A 27 6.95 -7.71 -1.78
N ILE A 28 8.23 -7.35 -1.73
CA ILE A 28 9.24 -7.76 -2.71
C ILE A 28 9.98 -9.01 -2.20
N THR A 29 10.38 -9.00 -0.93
CA THR A 29 11.20 -10.06 -0.31
C THR A 29 10.40 -11.22 0.28
N GLY A 30 9.16 -11.02 0.73
CA GLY A 30 8.37 -12.07 1.37
C GLY A 30 7.80 -13.08 0.38
N ASP A 31 8.06 -14.38 0.59
CA ASP A 31 7.58 -15.45 -0.31
C ASP A 31 6.04 -15.48 -0.46
N GLN A 32 5.30 -15.09 0.58
CA GLN A 32 3.85 -14.91 0.53
C GLN A 32 3.36 -13.85 -0.49
N PHE A 33 4.25 -12.95 -0.94
CA PHE A 33 4.00 -11.91 -1.96
C PHE A 33 4.75 -12.17 -3.28
N LYS A 34 5.41 -13.33 -3.41
CA LYS A 34 6.19 -13.70 -4.60
C LYS A 34 5.34 -13.88 -5.85
N ASN A 35 4.09 -14.32 -5.67
CA ASN A 35 3.11 -14.52 -6.73
C ASN A 35 2.41 -13.21 -7.17
N LEU A 36 2.65 -12.07 -6.51
CA LEU A 36 2.11 -10.78 -6.97
C LEU A 36 2.90 -10.23 -8.14
N SER A 37 2.18 -9.73 -9.15
CA SER A 37 2.73 -8.92 -10.22
C SER A 37 3.47 -7.68 -9.67
N THR A 38 4.56 -7.25 -10.31
CA THR A 38 5.28 -6.02 -9.94
C THR A 38 4.33 -4.81 -9.89
N ASP A 39 3.40 -4.74 -10.84
CA ASP A 39 2.40 -3.68 -10.94
C ASP A 39 1.37 -3.74 -9.79
N ALA A 40 1.09 -4.92 -9.23
CA ALA A 40 0.24 -5.06 -8.04
C ALA A 40 0.97 -4.55 -6.79
N LYS A 41 2.30 -4.72 -6.71
CA LYS A 41 3.14 -4.14 -5.64
C LYS A 41 3.20 -2.63 -5.73
N LEU A 42 3.28 -2.08 -6.96
CA LEU A 42 3.19 -0.64 -7.21
C LEU A 42 1.80 -0.08 -6.88
N LEU A 43 0.73 -0.75 -7.32
CA LEU A 43 -0.66 -0.41 -6.99
C LEU A 43 -0.89 -0.36 -5.48
N TYR A 44 -0.36 -1.32 -4.73
CA TYR A 44 -0.44 -1.29 -3.26
C TYR A 44 0.28 -0.06 -2.67
N GLY A 45 1.42 0.36 -3.24
CA GLY A 45 2.09 1.62 -2.88
C GLY A 45 1.25 2.87 -3.16
N LEU A 46 0.58 2.93 -4.32
CA LEU A 46 -0.38 3.99 -4.66
C LEU A 46 -1.55 4.05 -3.66
N LEU A 47 -2.14 2.89 -3.34
CA LEU A 47 -3.25 2.78 -2.39
C LEU A 47 -2.85 3.21 -0.97
N LEU A 48 -1.61 2.94 -0.53
CA LEU A 48 -1.08 3.44 0.74
C LEU A 48 -0.95 4.98 0.79
N ASP A 49 -0.56 5.61 -0.32
CA ASP A 49 -0.48 7.07 -0.39
C ASP A 49 -1.88 7.71 -0.35
N ARG A 50 -2.82 7.20 -1.16
CA ARG A 50 -4.23 7.59 -1.13
C ARG A 50 -4.87 7.37 0.26
N MET A 51 -4.52 6.28 0.95
CA MET A 51 -4.95 5.99 2.32
C MET A 51 -4.37 7.00 3.31
N SER A 52 -3.09 7.37 3.16
CA SER A 52 -2.45 8.41 3.98
C SER A 52 -3.13 9.78 3.80
N LEU A 53 -3.60 10.10 2.59
CA LEU A 53 -4.39 11.30 2.31
C LEU A 53 -5.80 11.23 2.94
N SER A 54 -6.50 10.10 2.81
CA SER A 54 -7.81 9.88 3.46
C SER A 54 -7.73 9.97 4.99
N ALA A 55 -6.68 9.41 5.59
CA ALA A 55 -6.43 9.48 7.03
C ALA A 55 -6.25 10.93 7.53
N LYS A 56 -5.53 11.77 6.76
CA LYS A 56 -5.38 13.21 7.02
C LYS A 56 -6.70 13.97 6.88
N ASN A 57 -7.52 13.58 5.90
CA ASN A 57 -8.81 14.21 5.63
C ASN A 57 -9.95 13.76 6.57
N GLY A 58 -9.72 12.81 7.48
CA GLY A 58 -10.75 12.32 8.41
C GLY A 58 -11.65 11.20 7.90
N TRP A 59 -11.27 10.46 6.85
CA TRP A 59 -12.14 9.46 6.19
C TRP A 59 -12.06 8.12 6.93
N TYR A 60 -12.67 8.10 8.12
CA TYR A 60 -12.76 6.94 9.01
C TYR A 60 -14.19 6.39 9.05
N ASP A 61 -14.33 5.07 8.93
CA ASP A 61 -15.56 4.34 9.21
C ASP A 61 -15.85 4.35 10.72
N SER A 62 -17.10 4.06 11.10
CA SER A 62 -17.61 3.83 12.46
C SER A 62 -16.70 3.00 13.38
N SER A 63 -15.92 2.07 12.81
CA SER A 63 -14.95 1.22 13.51
C SER A 63 -13.54 1.80 13.60
N GLY A 64 -13.32 3.07 13.27
CA GLY A 64 -12.00 3.72 13.22
C GLY A 64 -11.10 3.26 12.06
N ARG A 65 -11.65 2.57 11.06
CA ARG A 65 -10.89 2.11 9.88
C ARG A 65 -10.86 3.20 8.81
N VAL A 66 -9.66 3.56 8.33
CA VAL A 66 -9.52 4.45 7.16
C VAL A 66 -10.07 3.72 5.93
N TYR A 67 -10.88 4.42 5.14
CA TYR A 67 -11.36 3.93 3.85
C TYR A 67 -10.93 4.87 2.73
N ILE A 68 -10.79 4.33 1.52
CA ILE A 68 -10.52 5.10 0.30
C ILE A 68 -11.55 4.77 -0.78
N TYR A 69 -11.83 5.75 -1.63
CA TYR A 69 -12.51 5.53 -2.91
C TYR A 69 -11.48 5.56 -4.03
N TYR A 70 -11.39 4.47 -4.78
CA TYR A 70 -10.47 4.34 -5.89
C TYR A 70 -11.17 3.56 -7.01
N PRO A 71 -11.78 4.25 -8.01
CA PRO A 71 -12.42 3.58 -9.13
C PRO A 71 -11.38 2.91 -10.04
N LEU A 72 -11.81 1.93 -10.84
CA LEU A 72 -10.92 1.25 -11.79
C LEU A 72 -10.30 2.24 -12.78
N ASP A 73 -11.06 3.23 -13.24
CA ASP A 73 -10.60 4.30 -14.14
C ASP A 73 -9.39 5.07 -13.57
N ALA A 74 -9.30 5.22 -12.24
CA ALA A 74 -8.14 5.83 -11.58
C ALA A 74 -6.94 4.88 -11.51
N VAL A 75 -7.17 3.57 -11.32
CA VAL A 75 -6.13 2.53 -11.45
C VAL A 75 -5.56 2.52 -12.87
N GLU A 76 -6.42 2.63 -13.88
CA GLU A 76 -6.04 2.65 -15.30
C GLU A 76 -5.20 3.88 -15.66
N ALA A 77 -5.58 5.05 -15.14
CA ALA A 77 -4.82 6.29 -15.30
C ALA A 77 -3.46 6.25 -14.56
N ASP A 78 -3.45 5.91 -13.27
CA ASP A 78 -2.25 5.96 -12.43
C ASP A 78 -1.20 4.87 -12.82
N LEU A 79 -1.64 3.75 -13.44
CA LEU A 79 -0.75 2.69 -13.96
C LEU A 79 -0.60 2.69 -15.50
N CYS A 80 -1.21 3.64 -16.21
CA CYS A 80 -1.28 3.68 -17.68
C CYS A 80 -1.67 2.32 -18.31
N CYS A 81 -2.62 1.60 -17.71
CA CYS A 81 -2.96 0.23 -18.08
C CYS A 81 -4.43 0.10 -18.50
N GLY A 82 -4.73 -0.80 -19.46
CA GLY A 82 -6.12 -1.01 -19.88
C GLY A 82 -6.94 -1.78 -18.85
N HIS A 83 -8.25 -1.49 -18.78
CA HIS A 83 -9.26 -2.05 -17.86
C HIS A 83 -9.06 -3.50 -17.43
N GLY A 84 -8.88 -4.44 -18.37
CA GLY A 84 -8.70 -5.86 -18.06
C GLY A 84 -7.48 -6.16 -17.18
N LYS A 85 -6.43 -5.33 -17.24
CA LYS A 85 -5.24 -5.41 -16.37
C LYS A 85 -5.52 -4.77 -15.01
N ALA A 86 -6.13 -3.59 -14.96
CA ALA A 86 -6.54 -2.96 -13.69
C ALA A 86 -7.45 -3.87 -12.85
N VAL A 87 -8.43 -4.53 -13.48
CA VAL A 87 -9.31 -5.51 -12.83
C VAL A 87 -8.53 -6.70 -12.25
N ARG A 88 -7.54 -7.23 -12.99
CA ARG A 88 -6.69 -8.34 -12.51
C ARG A 88 -5.81 -7.92 -11.33
N LEU A 89 -5.13 -6.78 -11.41
CA LEU A 89 -4.28 -6.27 -10.34
C LEU A 89 -5.08 -6.01 -9.06
N MET A 90 -6.30 -5.47 -9.20
CA MET A 90 -7.22 -5.31 -8.07
C MET A 90 -7.67 -6.66 -7.48
N ALA A 91 -7.85 -7.69 -8.31
CA ALA A 91 -8.21 -9.05 -7.86
C ALA A 91 -7.02 -9.83 -7.22
N GLU A 92 -5.77 -9.58 -7.65
CA GLU A 92 -4.54 -10.11 -7.02
C GLU A 92 -4.34 -9.59 -5.59
N LEU A 93 -4.78 -8.35 -5.33
CA LEU A 93 -4.72 -7.73 -4.01
C LEU A 93 -5.94 -8.05 -3.13
N ASP A 94 -7.09 -8.37 -3.73
CA ASP A 94 -8.37 -8.59 -3.04
C ASP A 94 -8.33 -9.81 -2.10
N SER A 95 -9.16 -9.78 -1.06
CA SER A 95 -9.24 -10.83 -0.03
C SER A 95 -10.02 -12.08 -0.47
N GLY A 96 -10.75 -12.02 -1.59
CA GLY A 96 -11.51 -13.16 -2.11
C GLY A 96 -10.75 -14.05 -3.09
N THR A 97 -9.82 -13.48 -3.85
CA THR A 97 -9.10 -14.17 -4.96
C THR A 97 -7.58 -14.09 -4.86
N GLY A 98 -7.06 -13.19 -4.04
CA GLY A 98 -5.64 -12.88 -3.96
C GLY A 98 -5.09 -13.06 -2.55
N ILE A 99 -4.14 -12.21 -2.17
CA ILE A 99 -3.44 -12.29 -0.88
C ILE A 99 -4.16 -11.51 0.25
N GLY A 100 -5.22 -10.77 -0.06
CA GLY A 100 -6.01 -10.04 0.95
C GLY A 100 -5.31 -8.82 1.55
N LEU A 101 -4.54 -8.12 0.71
CA LEU A 101 -3.97 -6.81 1.02
C LEU A 101 -5.01 -5.69 0.98
N ILE A 102 -6.08 -5.88 0.21
CA ILE A 102 -7.23 -4.97 0.18
C ILE A 102 -8.54 -5.73 0.38
N GLU A 103 -9.56 -5.01 0.83
CA GLU A 103 -10.93 -5.50 0.90
C GLU A 103 -11.86 -4.46 0.28
N ARG A 104 -12.66 -4.88 -0.71
CA ARG A 104 -13.53 -3.98 -1.47
C ARG A 104 -14.98 -4.19 -1.06
N VAL A 105 -15.63 -3.14 -0.56
CA VAL A 105 -17.03 -3.17 -0.10
C VAL A 105 -17.90 -2.32 -1.01
N ARG A 106 -18.89 -2.94 -1.65
CA ARG A 106 -19.90 -2.26 -2.45
C ARG A 106 -20.99 -1.69 -1.53
N GLN A 107 -21.13 -0.36 -1.49
CA GLN A 107 -22.08 0.32 -0.60
C GLN A 107 -23.53 0.41 -1.13
N GLY A 108 -23.81 -0.11 -2.33
CA GLY A 108 -25.15 -0.12 -2.93
C GLY A 108 -25.15 0.31 -4.40
N LEU A 109 -26.34 0.46 -5.00
CA LEU A 109 -26.47 1.12 -6.30
C LEU A 109 -26.11 2.62 -6.18
N CYS A 110 -25.54 3.17 -7.26
CA CYS A 110 -25.11 4.57 -7.39
C CYS A 110 -24.01 5.07 -6.43
N LYS A 111 -23.50 4.26 -5.48
CA LYS A 111 -22.37 4.65 -4.61
C LYS A 111 -21.05 4.04 -5.11
N PRO A 112 -19.94 4.80 -5.13
CA PRO A 112 -18.63 4.26 -5.45
C PRO A 112 -18.23 3.16 -4.45
N SER A 113 -17.46 2.17 -4.90
CA SER A 113 -16.98 1.11 -4.02
C SER A 113 -15.94 1.63 -3.05
N ILE A 114 -16.08 1.28 -1.76
CA ILE A 114 -15.06 1.53 -0.75
C ILE A 114 -13.97 0.46 -0.87
N ILE A 115 -12.73 0.87 -0.65
CA ILE A 115 -11.59 -0.03 -0.42
C ILE A 115 -11.03 0.23 0.98
N TYR A 116 -10.83 -0.85 1.73
CA TYR A 116 -10.02 -0.86 2.94
C TYR A 116 -8.65 -1.46 2.62
N VAL A 117 -7.58 -0.73 2.94
CA VAL A 117 -6.20 -1.21 2.80
C VAL A 117 -5.79 -1.89 4.10
N LYS A 118 -5.45 -3.18 4.04
CA LYS A 118 -5.04 -3.98 5.20
C LYS A 118 -3.52 -3.89 5.40
N GLN A 119 -3.08 -3.78 6.65
CA GLN A 119 -1.65 -3.92 6.95
C GLN A 119 -1.22 -5.37 6.75
N PHE A 120 -0.12 -5.57 6.02
CA PHE A 120 0.54 -6.87 5.83
C PHE A 120 1.57 -7.17 6.90
N THR A 121 2.02 -6.15 7.64
CA THR A 121 2.78 -6.35 8.86
C THR A 121 1.84 -6.98 9.88
N SER A 122 2.02 -8.27 10.15
CA SER A 122 1.47 -8.87 11.36
C SER A 122 1.83 -7.96 12.54
N ARG A 123 0.84 -7.67 13.39
CA ARG A 123 1.04 -6.87 14.60
C ARG A 123 1.76 -7.71 15.65
N ALA A 124 2.99 -8.11 15.36
CA ALA A 124 4.03 -8.12 16.36
C ALA A 124 4.13 -6.68 16.88
N VAL A 125 3.28 -6.37 17.87
CA VAL A 125 3.56 -5.28 18.79
C VAL A 125 5.01 -5.52 19.23
N PRO A 126 5.95 -4.61 18.97
CA PRO A 126 7.24 -4.68 19.64
C PRO A 126 6.88 -4.62 21.12
N LEU A 127 7.06 -5.74 21.84
CA LEU A 127 6.81 -5.78 23.28
C LEU A 127 7.53 -4.56 23.86
N PRO A 128 6.80 -3.64 24.53
CA PRO A 128 7.40 -2.39 24.96
C PRO A 128 8.62 -2.75 25.80
N ALA A 129 9.78 -2.15 25.49
CA ALA A 129 11.06 -2.51 26.10
C ALA A 129 11.03 -2.44 27.65
N ALA A 130 10.06 -1.74 28.22
CA ALA A 130 9.68 -1.75 29.63
C ALA A 130 9.32 -3.15 30.22
N LEU A 131 9.10 -4.18 29.41
CA LEU A 131 8.93 -5.58 29.88
C LEU A 131 10.23 -6.40 29.85
N LEU A 132 11.35 -5.83 29.42
CA LEU A 132 12.68 -6.43 29.51
C LEU A 132 13.49 -5.85 30.69
N VAL A 133 12.80 -5.51 31.78
CA VAL A 133 13.40 -4.90 32.97
C VAL A 133 13.02 -5.74 34.18
N ASN A 134 14.06 -6.32 34.82
CA ASN A 134 14.10 -7.06 36.08
C ASN A 134 13.63 -8.53 36.05
N ASN A 135 14.59 -9.46 36.06
CA ASN A 135 14.99 -10.13 37.31
C ASN A 135 16.38 -10.80 37.15
N ASP A 136 17.28 -10.47 38.06
CA ASP A 136 18.68 -10.90 38.12
C ASP A 136 18.86 -12.32 38.70
N VAL A 137 19.67 -13.17 38.04
CA VAL A 137 20.32 -14.43 38.51
C VAL A 137 21.41 -14.78 37.46
N GLU A 138 22.67 -15.16 37.70
CA GLU A 138 23.63 -15.11 38.84
C GLU A 138 25.05 -15.16 38.19
N PRO A 139 26.13 -14.57 38.75
CA PRO A 139 27.45 -14.55 38.12
C PRO A 139 28.32 -15.77 38.47
N PHE A 140 28.70 -16.58 37.48
CA PHE A 140 29.82 -17.53 37.56
C PHE A 140 30.64 -17.40 36.25
N ALA A 141 31.94 -17.09 36.24
CA ALA A 141 33.07 -17.60 37.02
C ALA A 141 33.44 -19.06 36.66
N LEU A 142 34.14 -19.21 35.53
CA LEU A 142 35.42 -19.93 35.41
C LEU A 142 36.18 -19.46 34.17
#